data_AF-A0A2U8W9A3-F1
#
_entry.id   AF-A0A2U8W9A3-F1
#
_cell.length_a   1.000
_cell.length_b   1.000
_cell.length_c   1.000
_cell.angle_alpha   90.00
_cell.angle_beta   90.00
_cell.angle_gamma   90.00
#
_symmetry.space_group_name_H-M   'P 1'
#
loop_
_entity.id
_entity.type
_entity.pdbx_description
1 polymer ?
#
loop_
_entity_poly.entity_id
_entity_poly.type
_entity_poly.pdbx_seq_one_letter_code
_entity_poly.pdbx_strand_id
1 'polypeptide(L)'
;MCGQPLGRFKTFVTGPLCAINGVSAEPPSHKECGEFSAKACPFLSKPRMRRNEKDLLDSSPHPAGQMIDRNPGVALLWTTLAYQAVPVADGLLFRVGKPQTLQWFAEGRQAQRAEVLSSLEGGLSLLRAEAEQEGPPALKELELFPVR
;
A
#
# COMPACT_ATOMS: atom_id res chain seq x y z
N MET A 1 -5.02 -1.83 -15.91
CA MET A 1 -5.69 -3.03 -15.36
C MET A 1 -6.52 -3.68 -16.47
N CYS A 2 -6.64 -5.01 -16.53
CA CYS A 2 -7.26 -5.70 -17.66
C CYS A 2 -8.80 -5.79 -17.62
N GLY A 3 -9.43 -5.50 -16.47
CA GLY A 3 -10.89 -5.54 -16.30
C GLY A 3 -11.53 -6.93 -16.27
N GLN A 4 -10.73 -8.01 -16.35
CA GLN A 4 -11.25 -9.38 -16.31
C GLN A 4 -11.60 -9.81 -14.88
N PRO A 5 -12.50 -10.80 -14.70
CA PRO A 5 -12.79 -11.37 -13.39
C PRO A 5 -11.53 -11.89 -12.68
N LEU A 6 -11.43 -11.61 -11.38
CA LEU A 6 -10.33 -12.10 -10.56
C LEU A 6 -10.47 -13.60 -10.29
N GLY A 7 -9.35 -14.32 -10.37
CA GLY A 7 -9.27 -15.73 -10.04
C GLY A 7 -9.02 -16.01 -8.56
N ARG A 8 -8.43 -17.17 -8.30
CA ARG A 8 -8.09 -17.61 -6.93
C ARG A 8 -7.12 -16.65 -6.23
N PHE A 9 -6.14 -16.12 -6.94
CA PHE A 9 -5.12 -15.20 -6.40
C PHE A 9 -5.53 -13.74 -6.61
N LYS A 10 -5.36 -12.93 -5.56
CA LYS A 10 -5.70 -11.50 -5.52
C LYS A 10 -4.43 -10.75 -5.19
N THR A 11 -3.97 -9.88 -6.08
CA THR A 11 -2.72 -9.12 -5.88
C THR A 11 -3.03 -7.66 -5.66
N PHE A 12 -2.70 -7.16 -4.47
CA PHE A 12 -2.76 -5.74 -4.13
C PHE A 12 -1.43 -5.08 -4.50
N VAL A 13 -1.51 -3.91 -5.13
CA VAL A 13 -0.34 -3.04 -5.36
C VAL A 13 -0.39 -1.94 -4.32
N THR A 14 0.54 -1.97 -3.37
CA THR A 14 0.50 -1.12 -2.18
C THR A 14 1.84 -0.46 -1.90
N GLY A 15 1.85 0.46 -0.94
CA GLY A 15 3.09 0.93 -0.33
C GLY A 15 3.64 -0.05 0.72
N PRO A 16 4.84 0.23 1.26
CA PRO A 16 5.49 -0.60 2.28
C PRO A 16 4.74 -0.63 3.61
N LEU A 17 4.06 0.45 4.01
CA LEU A 17 3.34 0.49 5.29
C LEU A 17 2.11 -0.43 5.32
N CYS A 18 1.53 -0.73 4.15
CA CYS A 18 0.50 -1.76 4.03
C CYS A 18 1.01 -3.15 4.41
N ALA A 19 2.33 -3.40 4.31
CA ALA A 19 2.96 -4.63 4.79
C ALA A 19 2.83 -4.83 6.31
N ILE A 20 2.62 -3.73 7.05
CA ILE A 20 2.50 -3.70 8.51
C ILE A 20 1.02 -3.76 8.89
N ASN A 21 0.21 -2.79 8.45
CA ASN A 21 -1.18 -2.70 8.90
C ASN A 21 -2.15 -3.62 8.13
N GLY A 22 -1.74 -4.21 6.99
CA GLY A 22 -2.57 -5.10 6.20
C GLY A 22 -3.79 -4.44 5.56
N VAL A 23 -3.79 -3.12 5.40
CA VAL A 23 -4.91 -2.34 4.83
C VAL A 23 -4.51 -1.73 3.49
N SER A 24 -5.43 -1.82 2.51
CA SER A 24 -5.32 -1.12 1.24
C SER A 24 -6.60 -0.34 0.94
N ALA A 25 -6.45 0.86 0.40
CA ALA A 25 -7.57 1.64 -0.17
C ALA A 25 -7.85 1.25 -1.64
N GLU A 26 -6.94 0.49 -2.26
CA GLU A 26 -7.06 0.07 -3.66
C GLU A 26 -7.53 -1.40 -3.73
N PRO A 27 -8.43 -1.74 -4.68
CA PRO A 27 -8.87 -3.12 -4.86
C PRO A 27 -7.76 -4.02 -5.43
N PRO A 28 -7.86 -5.34 -5.28
CA PRO A 28 -6.90 -6.27 -5.86
C PRO A 28 -7.01 -6.33 -7.38
N SER A 29 -5.94 -6.82 -8.00
CA SER A 29 -5.79 -7.06 -9.43
C SER A 29 -5.20 -8.46 -9.70
N HIS A 30 -5.10 -8.87 -10.96
CA HIS A 30 -4.24 -10.00 -11.33
C HIS A 30 -2.77 -9.64 -11.10
N LYS A 31 -1.96 -10.64 -10.77
CA LYS A 31 -0.52 -10.48 -10.52
C LYS A 31 0.19 -9.74 -11.66
N GLU A 32 -0.07 -10.14 -12.90
CA GLU A 32 0.54 -9.57 -14.10
C GLU A 32 0.14 -8.11 -14.30
N CYS A 33 -1.09 -7.75 -13.97
CA CYS A 33 -1.55 -6.36 -13.99
C CYS A 33 -0.83 -5.53 -12.92
N GLY A 34 -0.66 -6.08 -11.72
CA GLY A 34 0.10 -5.43 -10.66
C GLY A 34 1.57 -5.25 -11.02
N GLU A 35 2.20 -6.26 -11.64
CA GLU A 35 3.60 -6.20 -12.07
C GLU A 35 3.79 -5.17 -13.18
N PHE A 36 2.84 -5.10 -14.12
CA PHE A 36 2.84 -4.05 -15.12
C PHE A 36 2.75 -2.66 -14.48
N SER A 37 1.82 -2.46 -13.53
CA SER A 37 1.69 -1.18 -12.82
C SER A 37 2.96 -0.80 -12.08
N ALA A 38 3.59 -1.71 -11.34
CA ALA A 38 4.84 -1.44 -10.63
C ALA A 38 6.00 -1.04 -11.55
N LYS A 39 6.00 -1.53 -12.80
CA LYS A 39 7.00 -1.22 -13.82
C LYS A 39 6.70 0.07 -14.59
N ALA A 40 5.42 0.30 -14.92
CA ALA A 40 5.02 1.31 -15.89
C ALA A 40 4.39 2.58 -15.27
N CYS A 41 3.76 2.48 -14.09
CA CYS A 41 3.09 3.62 -13.47
C CYS A 41 4.14 4.66 -13.02
N PRO A 42 4.11 5.91 -13.52
CA PRO A 42 5.07 6.92 -13.12
C PRO A 42 5.13 7.18 -11.62
N PHE A 43 4.01 7.04 -10.90
CA PHE A 43 3.99 7.24 -9.45
C PHE A 43 4.72 6.13 -8.69
N LEU A 44 4.65 4.89 -9.19
CA LEU A 44 5.27 3.72 -8.56
C LEU A 44 6.73 3.51 -9.02
N SER A 45 7.03 3.79 -10.29
CA SER A 45 8.35 3.56 -10.87
C SER A 45 9.28 4.77 -10.84
N LYS A 46 8.82 5.95 -10.40
CA LYS A 46 9.67 7.13 -10.22
C LYS A 46 9.58 7.63 -8.76
N PRO A 47 10.60 7.37 -7.93
CA PRO A 47 10.57 7.67 -6.48
C PRO A 47 10.34 9.15 -6.10
N ARG A 48 10.58 10.08 -7.04
CA ARG A 48 10.39 11.52 -6.83
C ARG A 48 9.14 12.09 -7.50
N MET A 49 8.28 11.22 -8.03
CA MET A 49 7.00 11.65 -8.60
C MET A 49 6.13 12.22 -7.48
N ARG A 50 5.62 13.43 -7.68
CA ARG A 50 4.63 14.05 -6.80
C ARG A 50 3.24 13.91 -7.40
N ARG A 51 2.23 13.84 -6.54
CA ARG A 51 0.84 13.95 -6.98
C ARG A 51 0.66 15.29 -7.69
N ASN A 52 0.09 15.27 -8.89
CA ASN A 52 -0.26 16.49 -9.58
C ASN A 52 -1.62 16.96 -9.07
N GLU A 53 -1.64 18.11 -8.39
CA GLU A 53 -2.86 18.70 -7.85
C GLU A 53 -3.47 19.77 -8.75
N LYS A 54 -2.77 20.12 -9.84
CA LYS A 54 -3.28 21.06 -10.82
C LYS A 54 -4.59 20.55 -11.40
N ASP A 55 -5.59 21.43 -11.45
CA ASP A 55 -6.94 21.16 -11.97
C ASP A 55 -7.77 20.16 -11.13
N LEU A 56 -7.33 19.81 -9.91
CA LEU A 56 -8.20 19.14 -8.95
C LEU A 56 -9.27 20.12 -8.48
N LEU A 57 -10.53 19.67 -8.52
CA LEU A 57 -11.63 20.39 -7.87
C LEU A 57 -11.45 20.29 -6.35
N ASP A 58 -11.80 21.33 -5.60
CA ASP A 58 -11.81 21.29 -4.12
C ASP A 58 -12.69 20.14 -3.58
N SER A 59 -13.69 19.71 -4.36
CA SER A 59 -14.57 18.59 -4.06
C SER A 59 -14.04 17.23 -4.52
N SER A 60 -12.79 17.13 -4.96
CA SER A 60 -12.22 15.86 -5.42
C SER A 60 -12.13 14.89 -4.24
N PRO A 61 -12.70 13.68 -4.34
CA PRO A 61 -12.69 12.74 -3.23
C PRO A 61 -11.26 12.29 -2.93
N HIS A 62 -10.91 12.26 -1.65
CA HIS A 62 -9.73 11.56 -1.18
C HIS A 62 -10.01 10.05 -1.14
N PRO A 63 -8.99 9.20 -1.31
CA PRO A 63 -9.13 7.78 -1.02
C PRO A 63 -9.65 7.58 0.41
N ALA A 64 -10.47 6.55 0.61
CA ALA A 64 -11.02 6.24 1.92
C ALA A 64 -9.89 5.99 2.95
N GLY A 65 -10.13 6.39 4.19
CA GLY A 65 -9.15 6.33 5.27
C GLY A 65 -8.14 7.48 5.24
N GLN A 66 -7.09 7.35 6.05
CA GLN A 66 -6.08 8.40 6.19
C GLN A 66 -4.94 8.19 5.18
N MET A 67 -4.87 9.09 4.20
CA MET A 67 -3.81 9.05 3.19
C MET A 67 -2.49 9.57 3.76
N ILE A 68 -1.44 8.77 3.66
CA ILE A 68 -0.07 9.21 3.94
C ILE A 68 0.50 9.83 2.66
N ASP A 69 0.57 11.16 2.59
CA ASP A 69 1.05 11.88 1.41
C ASP A 69 2.58 11.84 1.29
N ARG A 70 3.07 10.68 0.83
CA ARG A 70 4.48 10.47 0.53
C ARG A 70 4.65 9.53 -0.65
N ASN A 71 5.75 9.69 -1.39
CA ASN A 71 6.21 8.66 -2.31
C ASN A 71 7.23 7.77 -1.59
N PRO A 72 6.92 6.49 -1.29
CA PRO A 72 7.84 5.60 -0.59
C PRO A 72 9.02 5.13 -1.45
N GLY A 73 9.00 5.38 -2.77
CA GLY A 73 10.03 4.90 -3.70
C GLY A 73 10.03 3.39 -3.94
N VAL A 74 9.24 2.63 -3.17
CA VAL A 74 9.05 1.19 -3.30
C VAL A 74 7.56 0.84 -3.35
N ALA A 75 7.22 -0.12 -4.19
CA ALA A 75 5.89 -0.72 -4.28
C ALA A 75 5.94 -2.18 -3.84
N LEU A 76 4.90 -2.61 -3.13
CA LEU A 76 4.66 -3.99 -2.75
C LEU A 76 3.54 -4.58 -3.60
N LEU A 77 3.79 -5.73 -4.19
CA LEU A 77 2.75 -6.63 -4.66
C LEU A 77 2.49 -7.68 -3.59
N TRP A 78 1.35 -7.55 -2.91
CA TRP A 78 0.88 -8.52 -1.92
C TRP A 78 -0.14 -9.43 -2.56
N THR A 79 0.23 -10.68 -2.82
CA THR A 79 -0.72 -11.69 -3.34
C THR A 79 -1.30 -12.51 -2.20
N THR A 80 -2.62 -12.63 -2.15
CA THR A 80 -3.34 -13.42 -1.15
C THR A 80 -4.46 -14.25 -1.79
N LEU A 81 -5.03 -15.18 -1.02
CA LEU A 81 -6.19 -15.98 -1.42
C LEU A 81 -7.52 -15.32 -1.04
N ALA A 82 -7.52 -14.47 -0.01
CA ALA A 82 -8.72 -13.86 0.54
C ALA A 82 -8.42 -12.46 1.08
N TYR A 83 -9.43 -11.62 1.05
CA TYR A 83 -9.43 -10.28 1.64
C TYR A 83 -10.86 -9.98 2.12
N GLN A 84 -10.99 -8.98 2.99
CA GLN A 84 -12.30 -8.49 3.42
C GLN A 84 -12.46 -7.04 2.97
N ALA A 85 -13.56 -6.73 2.30
CA ALA A 85 -13.98 -5.35 2.07
C ALA A 85 -14.65 -4.83 3.35
N VAL A 86 -14.19 -3.68 3.84
CA VAL A 86 -14.67 -3.03 5.06
C VAL A 86 -15.21 -1.67 4.68
N PRO A 87 -16.53 -1.44 4.77
CA PRO A 87 -17.09 -0.11 4.57
C PRO A 87 -16.65 0.82 5.71
N VAL A 88 -16.28 2.04 5.34
CA VAL A 88 -15.92 3.14 6.24
C VAL A 88 -16.72 4.38 5.85
N ALA A 89 -16.68 5.43 6.67
CA ALA A 89 -17.50 6.62 6.48
C ALA A 89 -17.32 7.29 5.10
N ASP A 90 -16.12 7.19 4.54
CA ASP A 90 -15.66 7.85 3.32
C ASP A 90 -15.41 6.89 2.14
N GLY A 91 -15.80 5.60 2.28
CA GLY A 91 -15.70 4.63 1.18
C GLY A 91 -15.47 3.20 1.63
N LEU A 92 -14.56 2.50 0.93
CA LEU A 92 -14.20 1.11 1.22
C LEU A 92 -12.71 0.99 1.47
N LEU A 93 -12.36 0.23 2.50
CA LEU A 93 -11.01 -0.28 2.73
C LEU A 93 -10.98 -1.79 2.54
N PHE A 94 -9.80 -2.33 2.24
CA PHE A 94 -9.58 -3.75 2.07
C PHE A 94 -8.60 -4.25 3.13
N ARG A 95 -9.06 -5.14 4.01
CA ARG A 95 -8.18 -5.91 4.90
C ARG A 95 -7.61 -7.09 4.11
N VAL A 96 -6.31 -7.02 3.86
CA VAL A 96 -5.58 -7.99 3.04
C VAL A 96 -5.28 -9.24 3.88
N GLY A 97 -5.65 -10.41 3.36
CA GLY A 97 -5.37 -11.67 4.04
C GLY A 97 -3.90 -12.08 3.99
N LYS A 98 -3.58 -13.20 4.65
CA LYS A 98 -2.20 -13.73 4.73
C LYS A 98 -1.52 -13.80 3.36
N PRO A 99 -0.25 -13.37 3.26
CA PRO A 99 0.45 -13.36 1.99
C PRO A 99 0.72 -14.80 1.52
N GLN A 100 0.46 -15.05 0.24
CA GLN A 100 1.01 -16.18 -0.50
C GLN A 100 2.37 -15.83 -1.08
N THR A 101 2.48 -14.61 -1.61
CA THR A 101 3.75 -14.04 -2.09
C THR A 101 3.79 -12.54 -1.80
N LEU A 102 5.01 -12.05 -1.57
CA LEU A 102 5.33 -10.63 -1.50
C LEU A 102 6.42 -10.36 -2.55
N GLN A 103 6.17 -9.42 -3.46
CA GLN A 103 7.14 -8.99 -4.45
C GLN A 103 7.34 -7.48 -4.34
N TRP A 104 8.59 -7.06 -4.23
CA TRP A 104 8.94 -5.67 -4.03
C TRP A 104 9.55 -5.08 -5.29
N PHE A 105 9.13 -3.86 -5.63
CA PHE A 105 9.62 -3.12 -6.77
C PHE A 105 10.12 -1.74 -6.36
N ALA A 106 11.21 -1.30 -6.98
CA ALA A 106 11.75 0.04 -6.90
C ALA A 106 12.16 0.43 -8.32
N GLU A 107 11.82 1.64 -8.76
CA GLU A 107 12.23 2.14 -10.08
C GLU A 107 11.83 1.21 -11.26
N GLY A 108 10.73 0.47 -11.12
CA GLY A 108 10.27 -0.50 -12.11
C GLY A 108 11.11 -1.79 -12.23
N ARG A 109 12.06 -2.02 -11.33
CA ARG A 109 12.80 -3.29 -11.17
C ARG A 109 12.49 -3.93 -9.82
N GLN A 110 12.97 -5.14 -9.59
CA GLN A 110 12.91 -5.76 -8.27
C GLN A 110 13.70 -4.91 -7.27
N ALA A 111 13.08 -4.62 -6.12
CA ALA A 111 13.71 -3.85 -5.06
C ALA A 111 14.73 -4.70 -4.31
N GLN A 112 15.84 -4.06 -3.93
CA GLN A 112 16.80 -4.64 -3.00
C GLN A 112 16.29 -4.54 -1.57
N ARG A 113 16.74 -5.44 -0.70
CA ARG A 113 16.35 -5.45 0.71
C ARG A 113 16.59 -4.09 1.39
N ALA A 114 17.72 -3.45 1.11
CA ALA A 114 18.07 -2.15 1.69
C ALA A 114 17.07 -1.04 1.28
N GLU A 115 16.58 -1.05 0.03
CA GLU A 115 15.59 -0.08 -0.45
C GLU A 115 14.25 -0.26 0.28
N VAL A 116 13.83 -1.52 0.50
CA VAL A 116 12.61 -1.84 1.24
C VAL A 116 12.72 -1.43 2.70
N LEU A 117 13.83 -1.77 3.37
CA LEU A 117 14.05 -1.43 4.78
C LEU A 117 14.10 0.08 4.99
N SER A 118 14.87 0.80 4.17
CA SER A 118 14.96 2.27 4.26
C SER A 118 13.58 2.93 4.11
N SER A 119 12.74 2.42 3.20
CA SER A 119 11.38 2.94 3.03
C SER A 119 10.46 2.63 4.21
N LEU A 120 10.53 1.42 4.77
CA LEU A 120 9.78 1.03 5.97
C LEU A 120 10.18 1.89 7.18
N GLU A 121 11.48 2.01 7.44
CA GLU A 121 12.03 2.81 8.55
C GLU A 121 11.57 4.26 8.46
N GLY A 122 11.68 4.87 7.27
CA GLY A 122 11.24 6.25 7.04
C GLY A 122 9.73 6.46 7.20
N GLY A 123 8.91 5.40 7.29
CA GLY A 123 7.45 5.50 7.46
C GLY A 123 6.91 4.99 8.78
N LEU A 124 7.70 4.26 9.55
CA LEU A 124 7.24 3.69 10.81
C LEU A 124 6.86 4.77 11.82
N SER A 125 7.56 5.91 11.81
CA SER A 125 7.21 7.06 12.66
C SER A 125 5.81 7.61 12.38
N LEU A 126 5.36 7.57 11.13
CA LEU A 126 4.02 8.03 10.74
C LEU A 126 2.94 7.08 11.27
N LEU A 127 3.15 5.76 11.14
CA LEU A 127 2.24 4.78 11.73
C LEU A 127 2.23 4.85 13.26
N ARG A 128 3.37 5.13 13.89
CA ARG A 128 3.45 5.30 15.34
C ARG A 128 2.66 6.51 15.80
N ALA A 129 2.80 7.65 15.12
CA ALA A 129 2.06 8.86 15.44
C ALA A 129 0.53 8.67 15.32
N GLU A 130 0.07 7.85 14.38
CA GLU A 130 -1.35 7.50 14.26
C GLU A 130 -1.79 6.54 15.38
N ALA A 131 -1.00 5.50 15.65
CA ALA A 131 -1.28 4.57 16.74
C ALA A 131 -1.31 5.27 18.12
N GLU A 132 -0.50 6.30 18.33
CA GLU A 132 -0.52 7.13 19.55
C GLU A 132 -1.85 7.91 19.70
N GLN A 133 -2.44 8.36 18.59
CA GLN A 133 -3.74 9.03 18.59
C GLN A 133 -4.89 8.04 18.85
N GLU A 134 -4.82 6.83 18.28
CA GLU A 134 -5.81 5.77 18.51
C GLU A 134 -5.75 5.18 19.93
N GLY A 135 -4.55 5.11 20.51
CA GLY A 135 -4.31 4.74 21.90
C GLY A 135 -3.61 3.38 22.11
N PRO A 136 -3.55 2.89 23.36
CA PRO A 136 -2.70 1.78 23.75
C PRO A 136 -2.87 0.46 22.95
N PRO A 137 -4.08 0.06 22.52
CA PRO A 137 -4.24 -1.15 21.72
C PRO A 137 -3.53 -1.08 20.36
N ALA A 138 -3.62 0.06 19.66
CA ALA A 138 -3.00 0.26 18.37
C ALA A 138 -1.46 0.25 18.47
N LEU A 139 -0.92 0.87 19.52
CA LEU A 139 0.52 0.83 19.80
C LEU A 139 1.03 -0.59 20.03
N LYS A 140 0.29 -1.38 20.81
CA LYS A 140 0.64 -2.78 21.07
C LYS A 140 0.59 -3.62 19.79
N GLU A 141 -0.35 -3.36 18.89
CA GLU A 141 -0.42 -4.03 17.59
C GLU A 141 0.78 -3.66 16.71
N LEU A 142 1.16 -2.38 16.68
CA LEU A 142 2.34 -1.92 15.93
C LEU A 142 3.65 -2.54 16.43
N GLU A 143 3.79 -2.75 17.75
CA GLU A 143 4.96 -3.40 18.36
C GLU A 143 5.15 -4.87 17.93
N LEU A 144 4.10 -5.54 17.43
CA LEU A 144 4.19 -6.89 16.90
C LEU A 144 4.94 -6.97 15.55
N PHE A 145 5.22 -5.82 14.92
CA PHE A 145 5.91 -5.72 13.63
C PHE A 145 7.31 -5.11 13.79
N PRO A 146 8.26 -5.80 14.46
CA PRO A 146 9.61 -5.28 14.61
C PRO A 146 10.30 -5.26 13.25
N VAL A 147 10.68 -4.06 12.79
CA VAL A 147 11.64 -3.90 11.70
C VAL A 147 13.02 -4.24 12.28
N ARG A 148 13.53 -5.45 12.05
CA ARG A 148 14.88 -5.89 12.41
C ARG A 148 15.64 -6.36 11.17
#